data_AF-A0AB38KGQ8-F1
#
_entry.id   AF-A0AB38KGQ8-F1
#
_cell.length_a   1.000
_cell.length_b   1.000
_cell.length_c   1.000
_cell.angle_alpha   90.00
_cell.angle_beta   90.00
_cell.angle_gamma   90.00
#
_symmetry.space_group_name_H-M   'P 1'
#
loop_
_entity.id
_entity.type
_entity.pdbx_description
1 polymer ?
#
loop_
_entity_poly.entity_id
_entity_poly.type
_entity_poly.pdbx_seq_one_letter_code
_entity_poly.pdbx_strand_id
1 'polypeptide(L)' 'KQSFAGFKNSNTTRGLFLFTGSSVVGKTELCKALAEFLGLNLERFDISEYAEKHAISKLIGSQAGYIGFEEGGLLSNA' A
#
# COMPACT_ATOMS: atom_id res chain seq x y z
N LYS A 1 -14.54 1.03 -20.57
CA LYS A 1 -13.24 0.85 -21.27
C LYS A 1 -12.26 1.87 -20.68
N GLN A 2 -11.40 1.47 -19.75
CA GLN A 2 -10.40 2.36 -19.16
C GLN A 2 -9.30 2.67 -20.17
N SER A 3 -8.92 3.94 -20.28
CA SER A 3 -7.85 4.43 -21.13
C SER A 3 -6.48 4.09 -20.53
N PHE A 4 -5.98 2.89 -20.83
CA PHE A 4 -4.55 2.57 -20.76
C PHE A 4 -3.83 3.28 -21.92
N ALA A 5 -3.85 4.60 -21.94
CA ALA A 5 -3.36 5.39 -23.07
C ALA A 5 -1.82 5.45 -23.15
N GLY A 6 -1.11 4.77 -22.25
CA GLY A 6 0.36 4.62 -22.30
C GLY A 6 1.16 5.89 -22.00
N PHE A 7 0.52 7.02 -21.72
CA PHE A 7 1.16 8.32 -21.54
C PHE A 7 1.87 8.53 -20.19
N LYS A 8 2.03 7.50 -19.35
CA LYS A 8 2.72 7.61 -18.06
C LYS A 8 4.12 7.01 -18.12
N ASN A 9 5.07 7.67 -17.47
CA ASN A 9 6.43 7.16 -17.32
C ASN A 9 6.44 5.84 -16.55
N SER A 10 7.33 4.92 -16.95
CA SER A 10 7.46 3.58 -16.35
C SER A 10 7.79 3.60 -14.85
N ASN A 11 8.42 4.66 -14.36
CA ASN A 11 8.80 4.82 -12.96
C ASN A 11 7.74 5.53 -12.10
N THR A 12 6.50 5.65 -12.59
CA THR A 12 5.41 6.31 -11.86
C THR A 12 4.30 5.33 -11.51
N THR A 13 3.67 5.53 -10.34
CA THR A 13 2.55 4.73 -9.88
C THR A 13 1.38 4.86 -10.86
N ARG A 14 0.72 3.74 -11.17
CA ARG A 14 -0.44 3.72 -12.10
C ARG A 14 -1.57 4.63 -11.64
N GLY A 15 -1.77 4.77 -10.32
CA GLY A 15 -2.67 5.73 -9.71
C GLY A 15 -2.29 6.00 -8.25
N LEU A 16 -2.59 7.21 -7.77
CA LEU A 16 -2.44 7.61 -6.38
C LEU A 16 -3.74 8.30 -5.97
N PHE A 17 -4.40 7.76 -4.94
CA PHE A 17 -5.70 8.23 -4.48
C PHE A 17 -5.67 8.40 -2.96
N LEU A 18 -6.31 9.47 -2.48
CA LEU A 18 -6.55 9.70 -1.06
C LEU A 18 -8.06 9.75 -0.82
N PHE A 19 -8.60 8.75 -0.14
CA PHE A 19 -10.03 8.70 0.19
C PHE A 19 -10.30 9.37 1.53
N THR A 20 -10.87 10.56 1.50
CA THR A 20 -11.34 11.31 2.69
C THR A 20 -12.87 11.25 2.82
N GLY A 21 -13.42 11.51 4.01
CA GLY A 21 -14.85 11.33 4.33
C GLY A 21 -15.09 10.77 5.74
N SER A 22 -16.34 10.74 6.19
CA SER A 22 -16.72 10.20 7.51
C SER A 22 -16.48 8.69 7.61
N SER A 23 -16.55 8.17 8.84
CA SER A 23 -16.49 6.72 9.08
C SER A 23 -17.62 6.00 8.34
N VAL A 24 -17.35 4.78 7.86
CA VAL A 24 -18.35 3.85 7.28
C VAL A 24 -18.89 4.24 5.89
N VAL A 25 -18.35 5.28 5.23
CA VAL A 25 -18.77 5.66 3.86
C VAL A 25 -18.27 4.72 2.74
N GLY A 26 -17.70 3.56 3.07
CA GLY A 26 -17.30 2.55 2.08
C GLY A 26 -15.94 2.76 1.41
N LYS A 27 -15.06 3.62 1.96
CA LYS A 27 -13.70 3.86 1.39
C LYS A 27 -12.90 2.57 1.16
N THR A 28 -12.88 1.69 2.16
CA THR A 28 -12.19 0.40 2.08
C THR A 28 -12.87 -0.55 1.11
N GLU A 29 -14.19 -0.50 1.03
CA GLU A 29 -14.97 -1.37 0.15
C GLU A 29 -14.75 -1.02 -1.33
N LEU A 30 -14.63 0.27 -1.63
CA LEU A 30 -14.25 0.75 -2.95
C LEU A 30 -12.87 0.21 -3.38
N CYS A 31 -11.88 0.16 -2.46
CA CYS A 31 -10.57 -0.41 -2.77
C CYS A 31 -10.65 -1.90 -3.12
N LYS A 32 -11.46 -2.68 -2.40
CA LYS A 32 -11.66 -4.11 -2.69
C LYS A 32 -12.32 -4.33 -4.05
N ALA A 33 -13.42 -3.64 -4.31
CA ALA A 33 -14.12 -3.74 -5.59
C ALA A 33 -13.23 -3.29 -6.76
N LEU A 34 -12.39 -2.27 -6.55
CA LEU A 34 -11.44 -1.81 -7.56
C LEU A 34 -10.34 -2.83 -7.82
N ALA A 35 -9.80 -3.47 -6.78
CA ALA A 35 -8.79 -4.52 -6.93
C ALA A 35 -9.35 -5.72 -7.70
N GLU A 36 -10.57 -6.16 -7.36
CA GLU A 36 -11.27 -7.24 -8.07
C GLU A 36 -11.54 -6.88 -9.54
N PHE A 37 -12.05 -5.67 -9.81
CA PHE A 37 -12.32 -5.20 -11.17
C PHE A 37 -11.06 -5.12 -12.03
N LEU A 38 -9.92 -4.76 -11.44
CA LEU A 38 -8.63 -4.66 -12.13
C LEU A 38 -7.85 -5.97 -12.17
N GLY A 39 -8.30 -7.02 -11.47
CA GLY A 39 -7.57 -8.28 -11.32
C GLY A 39 -6.24 -8.11 -10.57
N LEU A 40 -6.18 -7.23 -9.58
CA LEU A 40 -5.00 -6.94 -8.76
C LEU A 40 -5.11 -7.62 -7.39
N ASN A 41 -3.97 -8.04 -6.84
CA ASN A 41 -3.90 -8.43 -5.43
C ASN A 41 -4.03 -7.18 -4.54
N LEU A 42 -4.82 -7.28 -3.46
CA LEU A 42 -5.03 -6.19 -2.51
C LEU A 42 -4.18 -6.42 -1.27
N GLU A 43 -3.04 -5.72 -1.20
CA GLU A 43 -2.22 -5.67 0.01
C GLU A 43 -2.80 -4.63 0.99
N ARG A 44 -3.13 -5.08 2.21
CA ARG A 44 -3.78 -4.26 3.23
C ARG A 44 -2.86 -4.04 4.42
N PHE A 45 -2.52 -2.78 4.67
CA PHE A 45 -1.78 -2.35 5.85
C PHE A 45 -2.68 -1.53 6.78
N ASP A 46 -2.75 -1.90 8.07
CA ASP A 46 -3.40 -1.09 9.09
C ASP A 46 -2.42 -0.07 9.65
N ILE A 47 -2.54 1.19 9.22
CA ILE A 47 -1.64 2.28 9.64
C ILE A 47 -1.71 2.55 11.15
N SER A 48 -2.78 2.14 11.81
CA SER A 48 -2.94 2.29 13.26
C SER A 48 -1.86 1.52 14.04
N GLU A 49 -1.35 0.41 13.47
CA GLU A 49 -0.27 -0.40 14.05
C GLU A 49 1.11 0.26 13.93
N TYR A 50 1.25 1.30 13.07
CA TYR A 50 2.50 1.96 12.75
C TYR A 50 2.58 3.40 13.28
N ALA A 51 1.71 3.76 14.23
CA ALA A 51 1.68 5.09 14.82
C ALA A 51 2.98 5.45 15.57
N GLU A 52 3.67 4.45 16.12
CA GLU A 52 4.94 4.65 16.81
C GLU A 52 6.13 4.62 15.85
N LYS A 53 7.11 5.50 16.10
CA LYS A 53 8.30 5.65 15.25
C LYS A 53 9.07 4.34 15.04
N HIS A 54 9.11 3.47 16.05
CA HIS A 54 9.82 2.20 15.98
C HIS A 54 9.04 1.11 15.22
N ALA A 55 7.71 1.21 15.15
CA ALA A 55 6.88 0.25 14.44
C ALA A 55 7.06 0.34 12.91
N ILE A 56 7.40 1.53 12.38
CA ILE A 56 7.68 1.77 10.96
C ILE A 56 8.79 0.85 10.42
N SER A 57 9.77 0.50 11.26
CA SER A 57 10.85 -0.43 10.91
C SER A 57 10.34 -1.80 10.45
N LYS A 58 9.18 -2.25 10.94
CA LYS A 58 8.56 -3.51 10.47
C LYS A 58 7.97 -3.38 9.08
N LEU A 59 7.46 -2.19 8.73
CA LEU A 59 6.86 -1.94 7.41
C LEU A 59 7.92 -1.84 6.32
N ILE A 60 9.01 -1.11 6.58
CA ILE A 60 10.05 -0.79 5.57
C ILE A 60 11.24 -1.75 5.66
N GLY A 61 11.48 -2.35 6.82
CA GLY A 61 12.63 -3.18 7.12
C GLY A 61 13.58 -2.49 8.11
N SER A 62 14.27 -3.30 8.91
CA SER A 62 15.34 -2.85 9.80
C SER A 62 16.59 -2.44 9.02
N GLN A 63 17.46 -1.62 9.61
CA GLN A 63 18.75 -1.27 9.02
C GLN A 63 19.76 -2.43 9.14
N ALA A 64 20.79 -2.44 8.29
CA ALA A 64 21.87 -3.42 8.35
C ALA A 64 22.54 -3.44 9.74
N GLY A 65 22.65 -4.63 10.33
CA GLY A 65 23.21 -4.81 11.68
C GLY A 65 22.19 -4.74 12.83
N TYR A 66 20.90 -4.53 12.54
CA TYR A 66 19.80 -4.62 13.53
C TYR A 66 19.00 -5.93 13.38
N ILE A 67 18.35 -6.35 14.46
CA ILE A 67 17.45 -7.52 14.45
C ILE A 67 16.33 -7.30 13.43
N GLY A 68 16.09 -8.30 12.57
CA GLY A 68 15.09 -8.25 11.50
C GLY A 68 15.59 -7.68 10.16
N PHE A 69 16.89 -7.40 10.00
CA PHE A 69 17.45 -6.97 8.71
C PHE A 69 17.25 -8.01 7.60
N GLU A 70 17.52 -9.28 7.91
CA GLU A 70 17.37 -10.40 6.96
C GLU A 70 15.90 -10.71 6.59
N GLU A 71 14.94 -10.29 7.43
CA GLU A 71 13.51 -10.51 7.19
C GLU A 71 12.92 -9.50 6.18
N GLY A 72 13.58 -8.36 5.98
CA GLY A 72 13.09 -7.28 5.11
C GLY A 72 11.86 -6.56 5.66
N GLY A 73 11.30 -5.64 4.86
CA GLY A 73 10.09 -4.91 5.22
C GLY A 73 8.82 -5.59 4.71
N LEU A 74 7.74 -5.53 5.48
CA LEU A 74 6.42 -6.04 5.05
C LEU A 74 5.97 -5.43 3.71
N LEU A 75 6.22 -4.14 3.49
CA LEU A 75 5.87 -3.46 2.23
C LEU A 75 6.82 -3.82 1.08
N SER A 76 8.07 -4.14 1.38
CA SER A 76 9.06 -4.53 0.37
C SER A 76 8.88 -5.97 -0.11
N ASN A 77 8.30 -6.82 0.73
CA ASN A 77 8.06 -8.23 0.45
C ASN A 77 6.67 -8.52 -0.12
N ALA A 78 5.76 -7.55 -0.11
CA ALA A 78 4.40 -7.61 -0.65
C ALA A 78 4.37 -7.23 -2.15
#